data_AF-A0A972Z0U0-F1
#
_entry.id   AF-A0A972Z0U0-F1
#
_cell.length_a   1.000
_cell.length_b   1.000
_cell.length_c   1.000
_cell.angle_alpha   90.00
_cell.angle_beta   90.00
_cell.angle_gamma   90.00
#
_symmetry.space_group_name_H-M   'P 1'
#
loop_
_entity.id
_entity.type
_entity.pdbx_description
1 polymer ?
#
loop_
_entity_poly.entity_id
_entity_poly.type
_entity_poly.pdbx_seq_one_letter_code
_entity_poly.pdbx_strand_id
1 'polypeptide(L)'
;MFLVADAPPQVTRQVAVDYPDSVRAAIERGVKLFLIASSDSDDQAEAVFRQIAQATGAPFVFISDGAGGAATGGSTDIERTDDEELALDELVVRLIAEELAALAGSAVTPPPTTTPPTTHPEGQ
;
A
#
# COMPACT_ATOMS: atom_id res chain seq x y z
N MET A 1 -0.43 -10.35 1.42
CA MET A 1 -1.83 -9.85 1.44
C MET A 1 -1.77 -8.35 1.29
N PHE A 2 -2.68 -7.74 0.51
CA PHE A 2 -2.75 -6.29 0.33
C PHE A 2 -3.93 -5.73 1.12
N LEU A 3 -3.71 -4.64 1.86
CA LEU A 3 -4.74 -3.87 2.54
C LEU A 3 -4.71 -2.45 1.98
N VAL A 4 -5.82 -2.02 1.40
CA VAL A 4 -6.00 -0.68 0.82
C VAL A 4 -7.05 0.06 1.64
N ALA A 5 -6.75 1.27 2.12
CA ALA A 5 -7.71 2.07 2.87
C ALA A 5 -7.48 3.58 2.69
N ASP A 6 -8.55 4.35 2.85
CA ASP A 6 -8.59 5.81 2.77
C ASP A 6 -8.79 6.50 4.15
N ALA A 7 -9.01 5.73 5.22
CA ALA A 7 -9.38 6.26 6.53
C ALA A 7 -8.68 5.52 7.70
N PRO A 8 -8.49 6.20 8.86
CA PRO A 8 -7.87 5.60 10.03
C PRO A 8 -8.70 4.46 10.64
N PRO A 9 -8.04 3.47 11.27
CA PRO A 9 -8.75 2.42 11.99
C PRO A 9 -9.48 3.00 13.20
N GLN A 10 -10.72 2.57 13.39
CA GLN A 10 -11.54 2.97 14.55
C GLN A 10 -11.09 2.23 15.81
N VAL A 11 -10.02 2.72 16.47
CA VAL A 11 -9.40 2.08 17.64
C VAL A 11 -10.31 1.97 18.87
N THR A 12 -11.36 2.79 18.95
CA THR A 12 -12.34 2.75 20.05
C THR A 12 -13.54 1.84 19.76
N ARG A 13 -13.63 1.30 18.54
CA ARG A 13 -14.73 0.41 18.15
C ARG A 13 -14.56 -0.92 18.88
N GLN A 14 -15.60 -1.33 19.60
CA GLN A 14 -15.65 -2.67 20.18
C GLN A 14 -15.75 -3.71 19.06
N VAL A 15 -14.66 -4.44 18.86
CA VAL A 15 -14.56 -5.55 17.92
C VAL A 15 -14.26 -6.83 18.70
N ALA A 16 -14.52 -7.99 18.08
CA ALA A 16 -14.28 -9.28 18.73
C ALA A 16 -12.77 -9.60 18.88
N VAL A 17 -11.94 -9.03 17.98
CA VAL A 17 -10.48 -9.19 17.98
C VAL A 17 -9.89 -7.84 17.59
N ASP A 18 -9.01 -7.32 18.44
CA ASP A 18 -8.34 -6.06 18.17
C ASP A 18 -7.26 -6.24 17.09
N TYR A 19 -6.90 -5.14 16.42
CA TYR A 19 -5.90 -5.21 15.35
C TYR A 19 -4.53 -5.75 15.81
N PRO A 20 -4.02 -5.47 17.05
CA PRO A 20 -2.73 -6.03 17.47
C PRO A 20 -2.74 -7.56 17.54
N ASP A 21 -3.84 -8.17 18.01
CA ASP A 21 -3.98 -9.63 18.05
C ASP A 21 -4.09 -10.22 16.65
N SER A 22 -4.77 -9.52 15.74
CA SER A 22 -4.86 -9.90 14.33
C SER A 22 -3.49 -9.86 13.64
N VAL A 23 -2.67 -8.84 13.92
CA VAL A 23 -1.30 -8.70 13.43
C VAL A 23 -0.41 -9.81 13.99
N ARG A 24 -0.53 -10.11 15.28
CA ARG A 24 0.22 -11.22 15.90
C ARG A 24 -0.10 -12.55 15.22
N ALA A 25 -1.38 -12.85 15.00
CA ALA A 25 -1.79 -14.06 14.31
C ALA A 25 -1.30 -14.11 12.84
N ALA A 26 -1.17 -12.96 12.17
CA ALA A 26 -0.59 -12.88 10.84
C ALA A 26 0.91 -13.21 10.86
N ILE A 27 1.66 -12.68 11.82
CA ILE A 27 3.09 -12.96 12.01
C ILE A 27 3.30 -14.46 12.28
N GLU A 28 2.52 -15.06 13.18
CA GLU A 28 2.61 -16.49 13.52
C GLU A 28 2.34 -17.40 12.31
N ARG A 29 1.62 -16.90 11.31
CA ARG A 29 1.32 -17.59 10.04
C ARG A 29 2.28 -17.24 8.91
N GLY A 30 3.27 -16.38 9.14
CA GLY A 30 4.19 -15.89 8.11
C GLY A 30 3.51 -15.03 7.04
N VAL A 31 2.40 -14.36 7.37
CA VAL A 31 1.65 -13.52 6.43
C VAL A 31 2.20 -12.09 6.45
N LYS A 32 2.72 -11.64 5.31
CA LYS A 32 3.11 -10.25 5.06
C LYS A 32 1.91 -9.38 4.68
N LEU A 33 1.79 -8.20 5.28
CA LEU A 33 0.72 -7.24 5.06
C LEU A 33 1.25 -5.99 4.32
N PHE A 34 0.99 -5.92 3.02
CA PHE A 34 1.31 -4.76 2.18
C PHE A 34 0.21 -3.73 2.35
N LEU A 35 0.53 -2.63 3.04
CA LEU A 35 -0.44 -1.61 3.40
C LEU A 35 -0.33 -0.44 2.45
N ILE A 36 -1.48 -0.06 1.90
CA ILE A 36 -1.61 0.99 0.90
C ILE A 36 -2.61 2.01 1.44
N ALA A 37 -2.11 3.21 1.78
CA ALA A 37 -2.94 4.32 2.26
C ALA A 37 -3.23 5.32 1.15
N SER A 38 -4.40 5.98 1.16
CA SER A 38 -4.68 7.12 0.27
C SER A 38 -4.08 8.43 0.83
N SER A 39 -3.80 9.43 -0.01
CA SER A 39 -3.19 10.71 0.41
C SER A 39 -4.04 11.51 1.39
N ASP A 40 -5.36 11.32 1.35
CA ASP A 40 -6.29 11.96 2.30
C ASP A 40 -6.39 11.20 3.63
N SER A 41 -5.54 10.19 3.86
CA SER A 41 -5.54 9.44 5.12
C SER A 41 -4.88 10.25 6.24
N ASP A 42 -5.56 10.30 7.38
CA ASP A 42 -5.14 11.01 8.61
C ASP A 42 -3.80 10.47 9.17
N ASP A 43 -3.00 11.31 9.85
CA ASP A 43 -1.72 10.93 10.50
C ASP A 43 -1.83 9.65 11.34
N GLN A 44 -2.97 9.47 12.01
CA GLN A 44 -3.23 8.27 12.80
C GLN A 44 -3.28 7.01 11.93
N ALA A 45 -3.87 7.09 10.74
CA ALA A 45 -3.95 5.97 9.80
C ALA A 45 -2.54 5.55 9.37
N GLU A 46 -1.72 6.53 8.99
CA GLU A 46 -0.35 6.30 8.56
C GLU A 46 0.50 5.69 9.66
N ALA A 47 0.40 6.19 10.90
CA ALA A 47 1.14 5.66 12.03
C ALA A 47 0.81 4.18 12.30
N VAL A 48 -0.48 3.82 12.30
CA VAL A 48 -0.91 2.43 12.51
C VAL A 48 -0.46 1.55 11.34
N PHE A 49 -0.54 2.03 10.12
CA PHE A 49 -0.13 1.26 8.95
C PHE A 49 1.37 1.01 8.96
N ARG A 50 2.20 2.03 9.24
CA ARG A 50 3.64 1.84 9.39
C ARG A 50 3.97 0.84 10.49
N GLN A 51 3.26 0.86 11.62
CA GLN A 51 3.47 -0.11 12.69
C GLN A 51 3.18 -1.55 12.25
N ILE A 52 2.07 -1.77 11.53
CA ILE A 52 1.68 -3.10 11.03
C ILE A 52 2.67 -3.59 9.95
N ALA A 53 3.08 -2.71 9.05
CA ALA A 53 4.03 -3.00 7.98
C ALA A 53 5.38 -3.43 8.58
N GLN A 54 5.90 -2.67 9.54
CA GLN A 54 7.12 -3.03 10.28
C GLN A 54 6.99 -4.36 11.02
N ALA A 55 5.86 -4.60 11.70
CA ALA A 55 5.64 -5.82 12.46
C ALA A 55 5.59 -7.08 11.56
N THR A 56 5.05 -6.95 10.35
CA THR A 56 4.92 -8.07 9.40
C THR A 56 6.06 -8.17 8.39
N GLY A 57 7.03 -7.27 8.44
CA GLY A 57 8.18 -7.24 7.52
C GLY A 57 7.80 -6.89 6.08
N ALA A 58 6.75 -6.06 5.91
CA ALA A 58 6.25 -5.60 4.63
C ALA A 58 6.47 -4.10 4.46
N PRO A 59 6.58 -3.58 3.22
CA PRO A 59 6.62 -2.15 2.98
C PRO A 59 5.26 -1.49 3.22
N PHE A 60 5.31 -0.22 3.61
CA PHE A 60 4.17 0.69 3.61
C PHE A 60 4.22 1.54 2.35
N VAL A 61 3.08 1.69 1.68
CA VAL A 61 2.92 2.48 0.45
C VAL A 61 1.82 3.50 0.65
N PHE A 62 1.98 4.69 0.09
CA PHE A 62 0.91 5.66 -0.05
C PHE A 62 0.58 5.85 -1.54
N ILE A 63 -0.71 5.98 -1.82
CA ILE A 63 -1.26 6.46 -3.08
C ILE A 63 -1.55 7.93 -2.88
N SER A 64 -1.41 8.72 -3.90
CA SER A 64 -1.73 10.13 -3.80
C SER A 64 -2.41 10.62 -5.09
N ASP A 65 -3.06 11.78 -5.18
CA ASP A 65 -3.64 12.27 -6.45
C ASP A 65 -2.66 12.86 -7.48
N GLY A 66 -2.46 12.17 -8.59
CA GLY A 66 -1.51 12.56 -9.64
C GLY A 66 -2.12 13.37 -10.75
N ALA A 67 -1.35 14.36 -11.23
CA ALA A 67 -1.70 15.16 -12.39
C ALA A 67 -1.74 14.26 -13.66
N GLY A 68 -2.89 13.64 -13.92
CA GLY A 68 -3.11 12.80 -15.11
C GLY A 68 -4.08 11.63 -14.94
N GLY A 69 -4.65 11.41 -13.74
CA GLY A 69 -5.56 10.29 -13.49
C GLY A 69 -4.86 8.95 -13.19
N ALA A 70 -3.53 8.94 -13.18
CA ALA A 70 -2.77 7.99 -12.38
C ALA A 70 -2.60 8.61 -10.99
N ALA A 71 -2.94 7.87 -9.96
CA ALA A 71 -2.88 8.36 -8.59
C ALA A 71 -1.41 8.50 -8.15
N THR A 72 -0.88 9.72 -8.30
CA THR A 72 0.46 10.15 -7.93
C THR A 72 0.54 11.55 -7.27
N GLY A 73 -0.05 11.73 -6.10
CA GLY A 73 -0.18 13.04 -5.44
C GLY A 73 0.76 13.38 -4.30
N GLY A 74 0.30 14.37 -3.55
CA GLY A 74 1.03 15.09 -2.53
C GLY A 74 1.70 14.22 -1.48
N SER A 75 2.95 14.62 -1.19
CA SER A 75 3.75 14.20 -0.04
C SER A 75 2.91 14.10 1.23
N THR A 76 3.06 13.00 1.96
CA THR A 76 2.68 12.94 3.37
C THR A 76 3.44 14.04 4.14
N ASP A 77 2.85 14.61 5.19
CA ASP A 77 3.48 15.66 6.03
C ASP A 77 4.78 15.17 6.71
N ILE A 78 5.00 13.85 6.70
CA ILE A 78 6.24 13.19 7.07
C ILE A 78 7.15 13.12 5.83
N GLU A 79 7.82 14.23 5.49
CA GLU A 79 8.72 14.34 4.33
C GLU A 79 9.74 13.19 4.28
N ARG A 80 9.75 12.45 3.18
CA ARG A 80 10.88 11.63 2.74
C ARG A 80 11.24 12.08 1.32
N THR A 81 12.50 12.44 1.10
CA THR A 81 12.98 13.04 -0.15
C THR A 81 13.23 12.07 -1.30
N ASP A 82 12.95 10.76 -1.13
CA ASP A 82 13.36 9.69 -2.05
C ASP A 82 12.22 8.71 -2.37
N ASP A 83 11.03 9.21 -2.72
CA ASP A 83 9.92 8.35 -3.14
C ASP A 83 9.93 8.13 -4.67
N GLU A 84 9.80 6.87 -5.10
CA GLU A 84 9.56 6.52 -6.51
C GLU A 84 8.05 6.49 -6.76
N GLU A 85 7.60 7.38 -7.63
CA GLU A 85 6.19 7.55 -7.98
C GLU A 85 5.79 6.58 -9.10
N LEU A 86 4.84 5.67 -8.82
CA LEU A 86 4.35 4.67 -9.76
C LEU A 86 2.82 4.62 -9.74
N ALA A 87 2.21 4.26 -10.87
CA ALA A 87 0.78 3.93 -10.88
C ALA A 87 0.50 2.73 -9.95
N LEU A 88 -0.67 2.68 -9.33
CA LEU A 88 -1.01 1.64 -8.34
C LEU A 88 -0.83 0.23 -8.89
N ASP A 89 -1.23 -0.02 -10.14
CA ASP A 89 -1.08 -1.32 -10.79
C ASP A 89 0.39 -1.68 -11.01
N GLU A 90 1.21 -0.73 -11.49
CA GLU A 90 2.66 -0.92 -11.65
C GLU A 90 3.35 -1.20 -10.32
N LEU A 91 2.96 -0.47 -9.28
CA LEU A 91 3.49 -0.65 -7.92
C LEU A 91 3.12 -2.02 -7.35
N VAL A 92 1.86 -2.46 -7.49
CA VAL A 92 1.44 -3.79 -7.01
C VAL A 92 2.20 -4.89 -7.76
N VAL A 93 2.35 -4.77 -9.08
CA VAL A 93 3.11 -5.72 -9.89
C VAL A 93 4.57 -5.78 -9.45
N ARG A 94 5.21 -4.64 -9.22
CA ARG A 94 6.58 -4.55 -8.72
C ARG A 94 6.74 -5.24 -7.36
N LEU A 95 5.88 -4.94 -6.40
CA LEU A 95 5.93 -5.55 -5.06
C LEU A 95 5.80 -7.08 -5.12
N ILE A 96 4.90 -7.58 -5.98
CA ILE A 96 4.75 -9.02 -6.20
C ILE A 96 6.03 -9.60 -6.83
N ALA A 97 6.61 -8.94 -7.84
CA ALA A 97 7.82 -9.40 -8.49
C ALA A 97 9.02 -9.45 -7.53
N GLU A 98 9.18 -8.45 -6.67
CA GLU A 98 10.21 -8.40 -5.63
C GLU A 98 10.07 -9.54 -4.62
N GLU A 99 8.85 -9.80 -4.14
CA GLU A 99 8.58 -10.92 -3.22
C GLU A 99 8.81 -12.28 -3.87
N LEU A 100 8.37 -12.46 -5.12
CA LEU A 100 8.62 -13.70 -5.85
C LEU A 100 10.11 -13.89 -6.13
N ALA A 101 10.86 -12.81 -6.42
CA ALA A 101 12.29 -12.89 -6.62
C ALA A 101 13.04 -13.24 -5.33
N ALA A 102 12.62 -12.66 -4.20
CA ALA A 102 13.15 -13.01 -2.88
C ALA A 102 12.88 -14.47 -2.52
N LEU A 103 11.71 -15.01 -2.88
CA LEU A 103 11.36 -16.41 -2.66
C LEU A 103 12.08 -17.38 -3.61
N ALA A 104 12.21 -17.02 -4.89
CA ALA A 104 12.82 -17.86 -5.92
C ALA A 104 14.35 -17.78 -5.95
N GLY A 105 14.96 -16.77 -5.31
CA GLY A 105 16.40 -16.53 -5.35
C GLY A 105 16.92 -16.07 -6.72
N SER A 106 16.05 -15.55 -7.58
CA SER A 106 16.38 -15.06 -8.93
C SER A 106 15.37 -14.02 -9.38
N ALA A 107 15.79 -13.10 -10.27
CA ALA A 107 14.91 -12.02 -10.74
C ALA A 107 13.68 -12.58 -11.49
N VAL A 108 12.51 -12.08 -11.13
CA VAL A 108 11.25 -12.38 -11.82
C VAL A 108 10.97 -11.24 -12.79
N THR A 109 10.84 -11.55 -14.08
CA THR A 109 10.44 -10.56 -15.09
C THR A 109 8.91 -10.40 -15.02
N PRO A 110 8.38 -9.22 -14.61
CA PRO A 110 6.95 -8.99 -14.61
C PRO A 110 6.40 -8.95 -16.04
N PRO A 111 5.13 -9.36 -16.26
CA PRO A 111 4.46 -9.19 -17.55
C PRO A 111 4.33 -7.69 -17.89
N PRO A 112 4.27 -7.32 -19.19
CA PRO A 112 4.10 -5.93 -19.59
C PRO A 112 2.75 -5.39 -19.06
N THR A 113 2.80 -4.25 -18.38
CA THR A 113 1.61 -3.54 -17.90
C THR A 113 0.84 -2.98 -19.09
N THR A 114 -0.42 -3.40 -19.27
CA THR A 114 -1.35 -2.76 -20.21
C THR A 114 -2.00 -1.57 -19.54
N THR A 115 -1.76 -0.37 -20.07
CA THR A 115 -2.38 0.86 -19.57
C THR A 115 -3.91 0.71 -19.55
N PRO A 116 -4.57 0.94 -18.39
CA PRO A 116 -6.03 0.91 -18.34
C PRO A 116 -6.61 2.03 -19.22
N PRO A 117 -7.75 1.81 -19.89
CA PRO A 117 -8.38 2.86 -20.70
C PRO A 117 -8.77 4.04 -19.81
N THR A 118 -8.20 5.22 -20.10
CA THR A 118 -8.58 6.49 -19.47
C THR A 118 -10.06 6.77 -19.76
N THR A 119 -10.92 6.58 -18.76
CA THR A 119 -12.33 6.95 -18.86
C THR A 119 -12.47 8.41 -18.44
N HIS A 120 -11.93 9.33 -19.25
CA HIS A 120 -12.26 10.75 -19.13
C HIS A 120 -13.51 10.99 -19.96
N PRO A 121 -14.67 11.37 -19.38
CA PRO A 121 -15.80 11.80 -20.18
C PRO A 121 -15.42 13.12 -20.87
N GLU A 122 -15.45 13.15 -22.19
CA GLU A 122 -15.24 14.39 -22.94
C GLU A 122 -16.31 15.42 -22.54
N GLY A 123 -15.89 16.52 -21.91
CA GLY A 123 -16.71 17.74 -21.79
C GLY A 123 -17.35 18.06 -20.44
N GLN A 124 -16.61 18.03 -19.33
CA GLN A 124 -16.96 18.75 -18.10
C GLN A 124 -15.77 19.55 -17.57
#